data_AF-A0A820FJE7-F1
#
_entry.id   AF-A0A820FJE7-F1
#
_cell.length_a   1.000
_cell.length_b   1.000
_cell.length_c   1.000
_cell.angle_alpha   90.00
_cell.angle_beta   90.00
_cell.angle_gamma   90.00
#
_symmetry.space_group_name_H-M   'P 1'
#
loop_
_entity.id
_entity.type
_entity.pdbx_description
1 polymer ?
#
loop_
_entity_poly.entity_id
_entity_poly.type
_entity_poly.pdbx_seq_one_letter_code
_entity_poly.pdbx_strand_id
1 'polypeptide(L)'
;IGIGIMVELFSLVPSIFIVQFFRRIRPRRQISPLRQALEKIRSLPHTIFFCLKILGLAVFFTLFCRNPNDDKEAKEYIDETNFELDGDEDYLHSNDFSLISHSSKRITRLNENEVAFLREQRLKELQMWSIIREFMMYAIFLILLSIISFSNRTQNSFYQTDHLQKYFLNTRQTDCDYTQILTIDDYWNWLNKSFVSNLRAQQWYNDDQPINLNGYINDKTNRMIGWATMRQLRSKSQLCSDQRIISTCIEDYSLFNEEKDSFQPGWTLNQTSREEEEEDYSSSILKAFQYQSSKELDTYAYVGDYGTYSGDGYVYEFRGRLSDIK
;
A
#
# COMPACT_ATOMS: atom_id res chain seq x y z
N ILE A 1 21.67 36.48 -5.88
CA ILE A 1 20.83 36.16 -7.06
C ILE A 1 21.47 35.06 -7.92
N GLY A 2 22.78 35.12 -8.24
CA GLY A 2 23.43 34.12 -9.11
C GLY A 2 23.48 32.67 -8.60
N ILE A 3 23.62 32.44 -7.30
CA ILE A 3 23.71 31.07 -6.73
C ILE A 3 22.35 30.38 -6.71
N GLY A 4 21.26 31.12 -6.44
CA GLY A 4 19.90 30.56 -6.42
C GLY A 4 19.43 30.09 -7.80
N ILE A 5 19.73 30.86 -8.86
CA ILE A 5 19.36 30.51 -10.24
C ILE A 5 20.15 29.28 -10.72
N MET A 6 21.40 29.13 -10.31
CA MET A 6 22.21 27.95 -10.66
C MET A 6 21.70 26.67 -9.99
N VAL A 7 21.18 26.75 -8.76
CA VAL A 7 20.59 25.60 -8.05
C VAL A 7 19.25 25.18 -8.68
N GLU A 8 18.43 26.13 -9.12
CA GLU A 8 17.19 25.83 -9.85
C GLU A 8 17.47 25.19 -11.22
N LEU A 9 18.44 25.70 -11.97
CA LEU A 9 18.83 25.11 -13.27
C LEU A 9 19.42 23.70 -13.14
N PHE A 10 20.26 23.46 -12.11
CA PHE A 10 20.83 22.13 -11.88
C PHE A 10 19.82 21.09 -11.38
N SER A 11 18.71 21.52 -10.76
CA SER A 11 17.66 20.62 -10.29
C SER A 11 16.56 20.35 -11.32
N LEU A 12 16.30 21.29 -12.24
CA LEU A 12 15.30 21.16 -13.31
C LEU A 12 15.73 20.22 -14.44
N VAL A 13 17.02 20.24 -14.83
CA VAL A 13 17.50 19.43 -15.96
C VAL A 13 17.43 17.92 -15.69
N PRO A 14 17.85 17.40 -14.51
CA PRO A 14 17.73 15.98 -14.19
C PRO A 14 16.26 15.54 -14.02
N SER A 15 15.40 16.38 -13.47
CA SER A 15 14.00 16.04 -13.23
C SER A 15 13.19 15.95 -14.53
N ILE A 16 13.48 16.79 -15.53
CA ILE A 16 12.91 16.66 -16.88
C ILE A 16 13.41 15.39 -17.59
N PHE A 17 14.70 15.06 -17.46
CA PHE A 17 15.28 13.84 -18.03
C PHE A 17 14.69 12.57 -17.40
N ILE A 18 14.44 12.56 -16.09
CA ILE A 18 13.82 11.45 -15.38
C ILE A 18 12.38 11.25 -15.87
N VAL A 19 11.59 12.31 -16.02
CA VAL A 19 10.21 12.22 -16.53
C VAL A 19 10.16 11.75 -17.98
N GLN A 20 11.08 12.20 -18.83
CA GLN A 20 11.23 11.74 -20.22
C GLN A 20 11.68 10.28 -20.30
N PHE A 21 12.60 9.87 -19.43
CA PHE A 21 13.09 8.49 -19.33
C PHE A 21 11.98 7.52 -18.91
N PHE A 22 11.15 7.90 -17.94
CA PHE A 22 10.01 7.08 -17.51
C PHE A 22 8.85 7.06 -18.52
N ARG A 23 8.66 8.13 -19.32
CA ARG A 23 7.67 8.13 -20.41
C ARG A 23 8.06 7.23 -21.60
N ARG A 24 9.35 6.93 -21.79
CA ARG A 24 9.86 6.15 -22.93
C ARG A 24 9.83 4.63 -22.71
N ILE A 25 9.59 4.16 -21.49
CA ILE A 25 9.57 2.73 -21.16
C ILE A 25 8.13 2.20 -21.24
N ARG A 26 7.74 1.74 -22.43
CA ARG A 26 6.60 0.84 -22.65
C ARG A 26 7.17 -0.54 -22.97
N PRO A 27 6.96 -1.59 -22.16
CA PRO A 27 7.63 -2.85 -22.39
C PRO A 27 6.92 -3.65 -23.47
N ARG A 28 7.69 -4.13 -24.47
CA ARG A 28 7.36 -5.35 -25.21
C ARG A 28 8.56 -6.29 -25.18
N ARG A 29 8.26 -7.51 -24.72
CA ARG A 29 8.92 -8.81 -24.90
C ARG A 29 9.99 -9.28 -23.89
N GLN A 30 9.60 -10.42 -23.29
CA GLN A 30 10.30 -11.61 -22.77
C GLN A 30 11.63 -11.42 -22.05
N ILE A 31 11.62 -11.79 -20.77
CA ILE A 31 12.69 -11.53 -19.81
C ILE A 31 13.09 -12.84 -19.10
N SER A 32 14.39 -13.05 -18.95
CA SER A 32 15.06 -14.23 -18.38
C SER A 32 14.93 -14.34 -16.85
N PRO A 33 15.10 -15.55 -16.26
CA PRO A 33 14.87 -15.82 -14.83
C PRO A 33 15.72 -14.99 -13.86
N LEU A 34 16.88 -14.48 -14.30
CA LEU A 34 17.78 -13.66 -13.47
C LEU A 34 17.23 -12.22 -13.27
N ARG A 35 16.47 -11.73 -14.24
CA ARG A 35 15.73 -10.47 -14.11
C ARG A 35 14.47 -10.61 -13.26
N GLN A 36 13.88 -11.81 -13.18
CA GLN A 36 12.78 -12.09 -12.24
C GLN A 36 13.23 -11.98 -10.77
N ALA A 37 14.44 -12.45 -10.45
CA ALA A 37 15.00 -12.28 -9.10
C ALA A 37 15.31 -10.80 -8.77
N LEU A 38 15.81 -10.04 -9.75
CA LEU A 38 16.07 -8.60 -9.61
C LEU A 38 14.77 -7.76 -9.55
N GLU A 39 13.72 -8.17 -10.26
CA GLU A 39 12.39 -7.54 -10.17
C GLU A 39 11.69 -7.85 -8.84
N LYS A 40 11.95 -9.02 -8.24
CA LYS A 40 11.48 -9.36 -6.88
C LYS A 40 12.12 -8.50 -5.78
N ILE A 41 13.33 -7.99 -6.02
CA ILE A 41 13.98 -6.98 -5.16
C ILE A 41 13.42 -5.57 -5.47
N ARG A 42 13.03 -5.31 -6.72
CA ARG A 42 12.42 -4.04 -7.18
C ARG A 42 10.94 -3.90 -6.85
N SER A 43 10.27 -4.98 -6.45
CA SER A 43 8.85 -5.01 -6.06
C SER A 43 8.60 -4.72 -4.58
N LEU A 44 9.63 -4.38 -3.79
CA LEU A 44 9.37 -3.66 -2.55
C LEU A 44 8.70 -2.34 -2.93
N PRO A 45 7.51 -2.02 -2.35
CA PRO A 45 6.70 -0.93 -2.83
C PRO A 45 7.57 0.33 -2.85
N HIS A 46 7.52 1.05 -3.97
CA HIS A 46 8.37 2.21 -4.26
C HIS A 46 8.34 3.28 -3.14
N THR A 47 7.30 3.24 -2.31
CA THR A 47 7.14 3.98 -1.05
C THR A 47 8.13 3.58 0.05
N ILE A 48 8.46 2.30 0.25
CA ILE A 48 9.45 1.86 1.26
C ILE A 48 10.86 2.36 0.90
N PHE A 49 11.25 2.26 -0.37
CA PHE A 49 12.53 2.82 -0.83
C PHE A 49 12.57 4.35 -0.72
N PHE A 50 11.43 5.03 -0.87
CA PHE A 50 11.32 6.47 -0.66
C PHE A 50 11.40 6.82 0.84
N CYS A 51 10.70 6.08 1.70
CA CYS A 51 10.78 6.20 3.16
C CYS A 51 12.21 5.97 3.65
N LEU A 52 12.90 4.93 3.18
CA LEU A 52 14.29 4.64 3.55
C LEU A 52 15.27 5.72 3.09
N LYS A 53 15.04 6.34 1.92
CA LYS A 53 15.83 7.48 1.47
C LYS A 53 15.59 8.73 2.30
N ILE A 54 14.36 8.98 2.72
CA ILE A 54 14.01 10.10 3.60
C ILE A 54 14.55 9.88 5.02
N LEU A 55 14.44 8.67 5.55
CA LEU A 55 15.06 8.28 6.83
C LEU A 55 16.58 8.40 6.73
N GLY A 56 17.17 7.97 5.63
CA GLY A 56 18.60 8.14 5.34
C GLY A 56 19.01 9.61 5.27
N LEU A 57 18.19 10.47 4.65
CA LEU A 57 18.42 11.92 4.64
C LEU A 57 18.22 12.55 6.02
N ALA A 58 17.23 12.13 6.80
CA ALA A 58 17.03 12.62 8.16
C ALA A 58 18.18 12.21 9.08
N VAL A 59 18.64 10.96 8.98
CA VAL A 59 19.85 10.47 9.69
C VAL A 59 21.09 11.21 9.19
N PHE A 60 21.23 11.43 7.89
CA PHE A 60 22.33 12.19 7.33
C PHE A 60 22.33 13.63 7.83
N PHE A 61 21.20 14.34 7.81
CA PHE A 61 21.09 15.71 8.34
C PHE A 61 21.28 15.75 9.86
N THR A 62 20.78 14.77 10.63
CA THR A 62 21.05 14.71 12.07
C THR A 62 22.49 14.33 12.41
N LEU A 63 23.23 13.67 11.51
CA LEU A 63 24.66 13.37 11.72
C LEU A 63 25.58 14.47 11.17
N PHE A 64 25.23 15.11 10.07
CA PHE A 64 26.04 16.16 9.42
C PHE A 64 25.70 17.58 9.88
N CYS A 65 24.44 17.88 10.20
CA CYS A 65 24.04 19.19 10.74
C CYS A 65 24.01 19.24 12.27
N ARG A 66 24.19 18.10 12.94
CA ARG A 66 24.59 18.09 14.35
C ARG A 66 26.06 18.43 14.42
N ASN A 67 26.35 19.71 14.50
CA ASN A 67 27.70 20.21 14.65
C ASN A 67 28.19 19.82 16.06
N PRO A 68 29.16 18.89 16.21
CA PRO A 68 29.63 18.46 17.53
C PRO A 68 30.37 19.57 18.28
N ASN A 69 30.67 20.67 17.59
CA ASN A 69 31.31 21.85 18.17
C ASN A 69 30.32 22.71 18.95
N ASP A 70 29.03 22.72 18.63
CA ASP A 70 28.05 23.54 19.38
C ASP A 70 27.88 22.99 20.83
N ASP A 71 27.88 21.66 20.97
CA ASP A 71 27.81 20.97 22.28
C ASP A 71 29.15 21.03 23.04
N LYS A 72 30.28 21.12 22.33
CA LYS A 72 31.62 21.25 22.92
C LYS A 72 31.88 22.67 23.39
N GLU A 73 31.59 23.68 22.58
CA GLU A 73 31.73 25.09 22.94
C GLU A 73 30.84 25.44 24.14
N ALA A 74 29.61 24.90 24.20
CA ALA A 74 28.74 25.04 25.37
C ALA A 74 29.27 24.30 26.62
N LYS A 75 29.92 23.13 26.48
CA LYS A 75 30.49 22.38 27.62
C LYS A 75 31.83 22.93 28.10
N GLU A 76 32.68 23.36 27.17
CA GLU A 76 33.98 24.00 27.42
C GLU A 76 33.79 25.36 28.12
N TYR A 77 32.74 26.11 27.77
CA TYR A 77 32.32 27.31 28.51
C TYR A 77 31.82 27.04 29.95
N ILE A 78 31.11 25.92 30.17
CA ILE A 78 30.63 25.52 31.52
C ILE A 78 31.81 25.06 32.39
N ASP A 79 32.85 24.49 31.78
CA ASP A 79 34.07 24.05 32.48
C ASP A 79 34.96 25.23 32.87
N GLU A 80 35.13 26.23 31.98
CA GLU A 80 35.86 27.49 32.28
C GLU A 80 35.20 28.28 33.43
N THR A 81 33.86 28.32 33.50
CA THR A 81 33.14 29.01 34.59
C THR A 81 33.24 28.31 35.95
N ASN A 82 33.52 27.00 35.98
CA ASN A 82 33.83 26.30 37.24
C ASN A 82 35.30 26.50 37.66
N PHE A 83 36.19 26.86 36.74
CA PHE A 83 37.62 27.04 37.00
C PHE A 83 37.97 28.49 37.39
N GLU A 84 37.21 29.49 36.93
CA GLU A 84 37.43 30.92 37.24
C GLU A 84 36.84 31.40 38.59
N LEU A 85 36.30 30.49 39.42
CA LEU A 85 35.83 30.83 40.79
C LEU A 85 36.89 30.64 41.88
N ASP A 86 38.13 30.31 41.52
CA ASP A 86 39.24 30.17 42.46
C ASP A 86 40.50 30.85 41.89
N GLY A 87 40.68 32.14 42.19
CA GLY A 87 41.91 32.83 41.82
C GLY A 87 41.80 34.35 41.73
N ASP A 88 41.81 35.02 42.89
CA ASP A 88 42.29 36.39 42.98
C ASP A 88 43.76 36.42 42.52
N GLU A 89 44.05 36.98 41.35
CA GLU A 89 45.43 37.11 40.85
C GLU A 89 45.72 38.60 40.53
N ASP A 90 46.07 39.33 41.58
CA ASP A 90 46.82 40.59 41.54
C ASP A 90 48.14 40.41 40.77
N TYR A 91 48.38 41.16 39.68
CA TYR A 91 49.74 41.33 39.16
C TYR A 91 50.13 42.78 38.84
N LEU A 92 51.30 43.07 39.43
CA LEU A 92 52.05 44.30 39.63
C LEU A 92 52.65 44.89 38.33
N HIS A 93 52.89 46.21 38.38
CA HIS A 93 53.45 47.09 37.36
C HIS A 93 54.77 46.69 36.70
N SER A 94 54.97 47.16 35.46
CA SER A 94 56.24 47.76 35.03
C SER A 94 56.01 48.88 33.99
N ASN A 95 56.40 50.10 34.35
CA ASN A 95 56.50 51.25 33.44
C ASN A 95 57.73 51.08 32.54
N ASP A 96 57.54 51.20 31.22
CA ASP A 96 58.50 51.93 30.38
C ASP A 96 57.85 52.44 29.07
N PHE A 97 58.34 53.59 28.64
CA PHE A 97 57.70 54.60 27.80
C PHE A 97 57.97 54.43 26.30
N SER A 98 56.95 54.60 25.44
CA SER A 98 57.13 55.30 24.14
C SER A 98 55.80 55.82 23.56
N LEU A 99 55.86 57.06 23.07
CA LEU A 99 54.77 57.88 22.52
C LEU A 99 54.38 57.46 21.10
N ILE A 100 53.13 57.01 20.90
CA ILE A 100 52.40 57.12 19.63
C ILE A 100 50.96 57.52 19.95
N SER A 101 50.58 58.77 19.65
CA SER A 101 49.19 59.23 19.80
C SER A 101 48.36 58.78 18.60
N HIS A 102 47.95 57.52 18.58
CA HIS A 102 46.72 57.17 17.87
C HIS A 102 45.55 57.71 18.69
N SER A 103 44.62 58.40 18.04
CA SER A 103 43.30 58.70 18.61
C SER A 103 42.60 57.38 18.92
N SER A 104 42.90 56.85 20.11
CA SER A 104 42.25 55.68 20.66
C SER A 104 40.83 56.11 20.96
N LYS A 105 39.89 55.68 20.11
CA LYS A 105 38.48 55.61 20.51
C LYS A 105 38.48 54.96 21.89
N ARG A 106 38.06 55.67 22.94
CA ARG A 106 37.86 55.05 24.25
C ARG A 106 36.87 53.91 24.04
N ILE A 107 37.39 52.70 24.00
CA ILE A 107 36.59 51.51 24.19
C ILE A 107 36.17 51.61 25.66
N THR A 108 34.94 52.03 25.91
CA THR A 108 34.33 51.86 27.23
C THR A 108 34.36 50.37 27.52
N ARG A 109 35.31 49.93 28.36
CA ARG A 109 35.33 48.57 28.90
C ARG A 109 34.01 48.41 29.67
N LEU A 110 33.18 47.46 29.23
CA LEU A 110 31.97 47.08 29.93
C LEU A 110 32.33 46.62 31.35
N ASN A 111 31.40 46.85 32.29
CA ASN A 111 31.58 46.43 33.67
C ASN A 111 31.53 44.89 33.76
N GLU A 112 32.26 44.29 34.69
CA GLU A 112 32.42 42.83 34.79
C GLU A 112 31.07 42.10 34.93
N ASN A 113 30.15 42.67 35.71
CA ASN A 113 28.78 42.18 35.87
C ASN A 113 27.95 42.24 34.57
N GLU A 114 28.19 43.26 33.74
CA GLU A 114 27.51 43.44 32.45
C GLU A 114 28.01 42.42 31.42
N VAL A 115 29.32 42.12 31.45
CA VAL A 115 29.92 41.05 30.64
C VAL A 115 29.37 39.68 31.05
N ALA A 116 29.25 39.40 32.35
CA ALA A 116 28.68 38.15 32.84
C ALA A 116 27.20 37.98 32.40
N PHE A 117 26.40 39.03 32.51
CA PHE A 117 25.01 39.02 32.06
C PHE A 117 24.88 38.77 30.55
N LEU A 118 25.69 39.44 29.73
CA LEU A 118 25.68 39.24 28.27
C LEU A 118 26.16 37.84 27.87
N ARG A 119 27.09 37.25 28.64
CA ARG A 119 27.54 35.86 28.44
C ARG A 119 26.43 34.86 28.76
N GLU A 120 25.72 35.03 29.87
CA GLU A 120 24.58 34.18 30.22
C GLU A 120 23.47 34.25 29.17
N GLN A 121 23.18 35.46 28.67
CA GLN A 121 22.20 35.64 27.61
C GLN A 121 22.61 34.92 26.33
N ARG A 122 23.90 35.01 25.94
CA ARG A 122 24.42 34.31 24.75
C ARG A 122 24.35 32.78 24.87
N LEU A 123 24.60 32.22 26.06
CA LEU A 123 24.48 30.78 26.30
C LEU A 123 23.02 30.31 26.14
N LYS A 124 22.06 31.08 26.66
CA LYS A 124 20.62 30.79 26.48
C LYS A 124 20.23 30.87 25.00
N GLU A 125 20.73 31.85 24.27
CA GLU A 125 20.49 31.99 22.83
C GLU A 125 21.01 30.77 22.05
N LEU A 126 22.23 30.31 22.34
CA LEU A 126 22.83 29.14 21.68
C LEU A 126 22.04 27.85 21.96
N GLN A 127 21.62 27.62 23.20
CA GLN A 127 20.80 26.46 23.57
C GLN A 127 19.43 26.50 22.89
N MET A 128 18.77 27.67 22.84
CA MET A 128 17.51 27.83 22.14
C MET A 128 17.65 27.56 20.65
N TRP A 129 18.72 28.04 20.00
CA TRP A 129 18.99 27.76 18.59
C TRP A 129 19.19 26.27 18.29
N SER A 130 19.86 25.53 19.17
CA SER A 130 20.04 24.08 19.03
C SER A 130 18.69 23.34 19.11
N ILE A 131 17.86 23.66 20.10
CA ILE A 131 16.52 23.06 20.27
C ILE A 131 15.61 23.39 19.08
N ILE A 132 15.64 24.64 18.60
CA ILE A 132 14.85 25.05 17.42
C ILE A 132 15.28 24.26 16.18
N ARG A 133 16.59 24.06 15.97
CA ARG A 133 17.11 23.26 14.85
C ARG A 133 16.62 21.82 14.92
N GLU A 134 16.65 21.19 16.09
CA GLU A 134 16.15 19.84 16.28
C GLU A 134 14.64 19.75 16.05
N PHE A 135 13.85 20.69 16.61
CA PHE A 135 12.42 20.75 16.39
C PHE A 135 12.05 20.89 14.90
N MET A 136 12.77 21.74 14.16
CA MET A 136 12.56 21.91 12.72
C MET A 136 12.82 20.62 11.94
N MET A 137 13.85 19.85 12.31
CA MET A 137 14.11 18.54 11.70
C MET A 137 12.98 17.54 11.96
N TYR A 138 12.44 17.48 13.18
CA TYR A 138 11.28 16.66 13.50
C TYR A 138 10.01 17.13 12.77
N ALA A 139 9.80 18.44 12.66
CA ALA A 139 8.66 19.00 11.93
C ALA A 139 8.71 18.62 10.44
N ILE A 140 9.87 18.76 9.80
CA ILE A 140 10.07 18.35 8.39
C ILE A 140 9.82 16.84 8.24
N PHE A 141 10.33 16.02 9.15
CA PHE A 141 10.10 14.59 9.14
C PHE A 141 8.61 14.23 9.23
N LEU A 142 7.87 14.86 10.15
CA LEU A 142 6.42 14.66 10.30
C LEU A 142 5.64 15.12 9.06
N ILE A 143 6.05 16.23 8.43
CA ILE A 143 5.45 16.70 7.17
C ILE A 143 5.68 15.67 6.06
N LEU A 144 6.89 15.13 5.93
CA LEU A 144 7.19 14.10 4.93
C LEU A 144 6.40 12.81 5.17
N LEU A 145 6.31 12.35 6.42
CA LEU A 145 5.46 11.20 6.78
C LEU A 145 4.00 11.44 6.43
N SER A 146 3.50 12.66 6.69
CA SER A 146 2.14 13.05 6.36
C SER A 146 1.92 13.03 4.84
N ILE A 147 2.81 13.62 4.06
CA ILE A 147 2.72 13.61 2.59
C ILE A 147 2.69 12.18 2.06
N ILE A 148 3.57 11.29 2.53
CA ILE A 148 3.62 9.89 2.07
C ILE A 148 2.33 9.15 2.43
N SER A 149 1.81 9.38 3.64
CA SER A 149 0.59 8.73 4.13
C SER A 149 -0.67 9.20 3.41
N PHE A 150 -0.75 10.49 3.08
CA PHE A 150 -1.92 11.10 2.44
C PHE A 150 -1.85 11.10 0.92
N SER A 151 -0.68 11.00 0.29
CA SER A 151 -0.53 11.04 -1.17
C SER A 151 -1.35 9.96 -1.89
N ASN A 152 -1.60 8.83 -1.23
CA ASN A 152 -2.33 7.71 -1.82
C ASN A 152 -3.80 7.64 -1.40
N ARG A 153 -4.28 8.57 -0.55
CA ARG A 153 -5.67 8.59 -0.07
C ARG A 153 -6.48 9.59 -0.87
N THR A 154 -7.53 9.13 -1.53
CA THR A 154 -8.52 9.96 -2.22
C THR A 154 -9.91 9.67 -1.65
N GLN A 155 -10.72 10.70 -1.46
CA GLN A 155 -12.10 10.54 -0.95
C GLN A 155 -12.97 9.68 -1.88
N ASN A 156 -12.71 9.74 -3.19
CA ASN A 156 -13.47 9.01 -4.21
C ASN A 156 -13.34 7.48 -4.09
N SER A 157 -12.24 6.99 -3.50
CA SER A 157 -12.04 5.54 -3.29
C SER A 157 -13.15 4.93 -2.44
N PHE A 158 -13.57 5.64 -1.38
CA PHE A 158 -14.66 5.20 -0.50
C PHE A 158 -15.99 5.12 -1.24
N TYR A 159 -16.35 6.16 -2.01
CA TYR A 159 -17.60 6.17 -2.77
C TYR A 159 -17.65 5.08 -3.85
N GLN A 160 -16.52 4.77 -4.48
CA GLN A 160 -16.45 3.68 -5.45
C GLN A 160 -16.66 2.32 -4.78
N THR A 161 -16.02 2.06 -3.65
CA THR A 161 -16.20 0.80 -2.90
C THR A 161 -17.62 0.65 -2.37
N ASP A 162 -18.19 1.74 -1.82
CA ASP A 162 -19.57 1.75 -1.30
C ASP A 162 -20.59 1.54 -2.41
N HIS A 163 -20.39 2.17 -3.57
CA HIS A 163 -21.22 1.95 -4.75
C HIS A 163 -21.18 0.49 -5.20
N LEU A 164 -19.99 -0.09 -5.41
CA LEU A 164 -19.85 -1.48 -5.86
C LEU A 164 -20.42 -2.49 -4.86
N GLN A 165 -20.21 -2.28 -3.56
CA GLN A 165 -20.80 -3.12 -2.53
C GLN A 165 -22.33 -3.08 -2.59
N LYS A 166 -22.93 -1.89 -2.63
CA LYS A 166 -24.39 -1.77 -2.72
C LYS A 166 -24.92 -2.32 -4.03
N TYR A 167 -24.21 -2.11 -5.13
CA TYR A 167 -24.63 -2.53 -6.47
C TYR A 167 -24.71 -4.05 -6.64
N PHE A 168 -23.81 -4.81 -6.02
CA PHE A 168 -23.84 -6.27 -6.09
C PHE A 168 -24.54 -6.94 -4.90
N LEU A 169 -24.50 -6.32 -3.71
CA LEU A 169 -24.96 -6.96 -2.46
C LEU A 169 -26.26 -6.37 -1.90
N ASN A 170 -26.66 -5.14 -2.26
CA ASN A 170 -27.80 -4.46 -1.65
C ASN A 170 -28.62 -3.74 -2.72
N THR A 171 -29.24 -4.54 -3.59
CA THR A 171 -30.11 -4.01 -4.63
C THR A 171 -31.52 -3.93 -4.07
N ARG A 172 -31.82 -2.84 -3.34
CA ARG A 172 -33.20 -2.51 -2.91
C ARG A 172 -34.21 -2.40 -4.05
N GLN A 173 -33.73 -2.44 -5.30
CA GLN A 173 -34.52 -2.30 -6.53
C GLN A 173 -34.89 -3.64 -7.18
N THR A 174 -34.35 -4.77 -6.72
CA THR A 174 -34.69 -6.10 -7.25
C THR A 174 -35.20 -6.99 -6.12
N ASP A 175 -36.20 -7.83 -6.41
CA ASP A 175 -36.78 -8.78 -5.44
C ASP A 175 -35.77 -9.81 -4.88
N CYS A 176 -34.52 -9.84 -5.37
CA CYS A 176 -33.46 -10.74 -4.95
C CYS A 176 -32.29 -9.96 -4.34
N ASP A 177 -32.35 -9.74 -3.02
CA ASP A 177 -31.28 -9.11 -2.25
C ASP A 177 -30.30 -10.16 -1.67
N TYR A 178 -29.00 -9.89 -1.72
CA TYR A 178 -27.99 -10.83 -1.22
C TYR A 178 -28.07 -10.98 0.31
N THR A 179 -28.44 -9.91 1.01
CA THR A 179 -28.50 -9.91 2.48
C THR A 179 -29.61 -10.79 3.08
N GLN A 180 -30.56 -11.23 2.25
CA GLN A 180 -31.72 -12.01 2.65
C GLN A 180 -31.65 -13.48 2.20
N ILE A 181 -30.49 -13.94 1.70
CA ILE A 181 -30.31 -15.32 1.25
C ILE A 181 -30.27 -16.25 2.47
N LEU A 182 -31.24 -17.17 2.53
CA LEU A 182 -31.33 -18.21 3.56
C LEU A 182 -31.17 -19.62 2.98
N THR A 183 -31.62 -19.83 1.74
CA THR A 183 -31.59 -21.14 1.08
C THR A 183 -30.68 -21.18 -0.13
N ILE A 184 -30.34 -22.40 -0.59
CA ILE A 184 -29.55 -22.61 -1.80
C ILE A 184 -30.29 -22.08 -3.04
N ASP A 185 -31.61 -22.24 -3.08
CA ASP A 185 -32.44 -21.74 -4.17
C ASP A 185 -32.45 -20.20 -4.23
N ASP A 186 -32.48 -19.54 -3.06
CA ASP A 186 -32.35 -18.08 -2.99
C ASP A 186 -31.00 -17.61 -3.52
N TYR A 187 -29.92 -18.35 -3.20
CA TYR A 187 -28.59 -18.06 -3.72
C TYR A 187 -28.53 -18.15 -5.25
N TRP A 188 -29.04 -19.23 -5.84
CA TRP A 188 -29.07 -19.38 -7.30
C TRP A 188 -29.98 -18.36 -7.98
N ASN A 189 -31.12 -18.03 -7.37
CA ASN A 189 -32.01 -16.98 -7.84
C ASN A 189 -31.30 -15.62 -7.85
N TRP A 190 -30.62 -15.25 -6.76
CA TRP A 190 -29.81 -14.03 -6.70
C TRP A 190 -28.69 -14.04 -7.74
N LEU A 191 -27.95 -15.15 -7.87
CA LEU A 191 -26.82 -15.26 -8.78
C LEU A 191 -27.26 -15.03 -10.23
N ASN A 192 -28.34 -15.70 -10.67
CA ASN A 192 -28.83 -15.60 -12.04
C ASN A 192 -29.53 -14.27 -12.32
N LYS A 193 -30.45 -13.85 -11.44
CA LYS A 193 -31.29 -12.67 -11.69
C LYS A 193 -30.57 -11.36 -11.42
N SER A 194 -29.80 -11.27 -10.33
CA SER A 194 -29.16 -10.04 -9.88
C SER A 194 -27.69 -9.98 -10.31
N PHE A 195 -26.86 -10.93 -9.85
CA PHE A 195 -25.41 -10.87 -10.06
C PHE A 195 -25.01 -10.95 -11.55
N VAL A 196 -25.42 -11.99 -12.26
CA VAL A 196 -25.09 -12.20 -13.68
C VAL A 196 -25.59 -11.06 -14.55
N SER A 197 -26.82 -10.61 -14.31
CA SER A 197 -27.43 -9.45 -14.97
C SER A 197 -26.61 -8.16 -14.76
N ASN A 198 -25.94 -8.00 -13.62
CA ASN A 198 -25.15 -6.83 -13.28
C ASN A 198 -23.72 -6.87 -13.82
N LEU A 199 -23.19 -8.05 -14.18
CA LEU A 199 -21.82 -8.22 -14.68
C LEU A 199 -21.57 -7.54 -16.04
N ARG A 200 -22.62 -7.37 -16.86
CA ARG A 200 -22.52 -6.85 -18.23
C ARG A 200 -23.51 -5.72 -18.45
N ALA A 201 -23.06 -4.66 -19.12
CA ALA A 201 -23.93 -3.59 -19.60
C ALA A 201 -25.12 -4.16 -20.40
N GLN A 202 -26.33 -3.92 -19.89
CA GLN A 202 -27.56 -4.30 -20.57
C GLN A 202 -27.98 -3.24 -21.58
N GLN A 203 -29.01 -3.58 -22.36
CA GLN A 203 -29.68 -2.68 -23.28
C GLN A 203 -30.12 -1.38 -22.57
N TRP A 204 -30.28 -0.34 -23.37
CA TRP A 204 -30.88 0.91 -22.90
C TRP A 204 -32.39 0.74 -22.70
N TYR A 205 -33.02 1.75 -22.11
CA TYR A 205 -34.47 1.76 -21.86
C TYR A 205 -35.32 1.68 -23.15
N ASN A 206 -34.70 1.92 -24.30
CA ASN A 206 -35.28 1.87 -25.64
C ASN A 206 -34.82 0.63 -26.44
N ASP A 207 -34.36 -0.43 -25.76
CA ASP A 207 -33.86 -1.69 -26.33
C ASP A 207 -32.59 -1.58 -27.20
N ASP A 208 -32.01 -0.39 -27.29
CA ASP A 208 -30.77 -0.18 -28.01
C ASP A 208 -29.60 -0.90 -27.32
N GLN A 209 -28.74 -1.50 -28.15
CA GLN A 209 -27.53 -2.13 -27.68
C GLN A 209 -26.56 -1.07 -27.10
N PRO A 210 -25.86 -1.38 -26.00
CA PRO A 210 -24.93 -0.44 -25.39
C PRO A 210 -23.61 -0.37 -26.19
N ILE A 211 -23.61 0.44 -27.25
CA ILE A 211 -22.45 0.64 -28.13
C ILE A 211 -21.26 1.18 -27.32
N ASN A 212 -20.06 0.63 -27.55
CA ASN A 212 -18.80 1.00 -26.87
C ASN A 212 -18.74 0.71 -25.36
N LEU A 213 -19.71 -0.01 -24.80
CA LEU A 213 -19.72 -0.40 -23.38
C LEU A 213 -19.33 -1.88 -23.17
N ASN A 214 -18.57 -2.45 -24.12
CA ASN A 214 -18.05 -3.81 -24.01
C ASN A 214 -17.12 -3.93 -22.80
N GLY A 215 -17.47 -4.82 -21.88
CA GLY A 215 -16.73 -5.03 -20.63
C GLY A 215 -17.07 -4.05 -19.51
N TYR A 216 -18.06 -3.17 -19.69
CA TYR A 216 -18.64 -2.41 -18.59
C TYR A 216 -19.66 -3.25 -17.84
N ILE A 217 -19.77 -3.00 -16.53
CA ILE A 217 -20.86 -3.55 -15.71
C ILE A 217 -22.16 -2.81 -16.03
N ASN A 218 -23.29 -3.30 -15.52
CA ASN A 218 -24.60 -2.74 -15.86
C ASN A 218 -24.87 -1.33 -15.28
N ASP A 219 -23.93 -0.77 -14.52
CA ASP A 219 -23.93 0.65 -14.13
C ASP A 219 -23.56 1.58 -15.30
N LYS A 220 -23.00 1.03 -16.38
CA LYS A 220 -22.54 1.71 -17.60
C LYS A 220 -21.41 2.73 -17.38
N THR A 221 -20.75 2.69 -16.21
CA THR A 221 -19.63 3.59 -15.85
C THR A 221 -18.37 2.84 -15.44
N ASN A 222 -18.49 1.73 -14.72
CA ASN A 222 -17.36 0.94 -14.26
C ASN A 222 -17.01 -0.14 -15.29
N ARG A 223 -15.74 -0.21 -15.67
CA ARG A 223 -15.21 -1.22 -16.59
C ARG A 223 -14.62 -2.39 -15.82
N MET A 224 -15.13 -3.59 -16.07
CA MET A 224 -14.56 -4.84 -15.58
C MET A 224 -13.26 -5.18 -16.30
N ILE A 225 -12.27 -5.60 -15.54
CA ILE A 225 -11.00 -6.11 -16.06
C ILE A 225 -11.08 -7.63 -16.04
N GLY A 226 -10.96 -8.27 -17.21
CA GLY A 226 -11.07 -9.72 -17.34
C GLY A 226 -12.53 -10.20 -17.29
N TRP A 227 -12.80 -11.16 -16.40
CA TRP A 227 -14.11 -11.77 -16.18
C TRP A 227 -14.27 -12.09 -14.69
N ALA A 228 -15.52 -12.15 -14.23
CA ALA A 228 -15.80 -12.68 -12.91
C ALA A 228 -15.52 -14.18 -12.87
N THR A 229 -15.19 -14.69 -11.68
CA THR A 229 -15.01 -16.12 -11.43
C THR A 229 -15.81 -16.52 -10.20
N MET A 230 -16.39 -17.72 -10.25
CA MET A 230 -17.00 -18.38 -9.09
C MET A 230 -16.14 -19.59 -8.76
N ARG A 231 -15.67 -19.65 -7.51
CA ARG A 231 -14.87 -20.76 -7.02
C ARG A 231 -15.66 -21.53 -5.98
N GLN A 232 -15.70 -22.85 -6.13
CA GLN A 232 -16.37 -23.76 -5.22
C GLN A 232 -15.36 -24.74 -4.62
N LEU A 233 -15.44 -24.90 -3.31
CA LEU A 233 -14.77 -25.96 -2.57
C LEU A 233 -15.78 -27.04 -2.20
N ARG A 234 -15.32 -28.28 -2.08
CA ARG A 234 -16.15 -29.42 -1.71
C ARG A 234 -15.42 -30.28 -0.69
N SER A 235 -16.17 -30.92 0.19
CA SER A 235 -15.65 -31.95 1.10
C SER A 235 -15.92 -33.32 0.49
N LYS A 236 -15.05 -34.29 0.79
CA LYS A 236 -15.25 -35.68 0.38
C LYS A 236 -16.49 -36.26 1.02
N SER A 237 -17.24 -37.04 0.25
CA SER A 237 -18.31 -37.88 0.79
C SER A 237 -17.71 -39.16 1.37
N GLN A 238 -18.21 -39.57 2.52
CA GLN A 238 -17.81 -40.80 3.20
C GLN A 238 -19.06 -41.64 3.47
N LEU A 239 -18.88 -42.95 3.65
CA LEU A 239 -19.96 -43.81 4.10
C LEU A 239 -20.28 -43.48 5.56
N CYS A 240 -21.56 -43.25 5.88
CA CYS A 240 -21.97 -43.01 7.27
C CYS A 240 -21.70 -44.24 8.15
N SER A 241 -21.49 -44.01 9.45
CA SER A 241 -21.33 -45.10 10.42
C SER A 241 -22.58 -46.00 10.53
N ASP A 242 -23.78 -45.44 10.31
CA ASP A 242 -25.04 -46.21 10.24
C ASP A 242 -25.63 -46.19 8.83
N GLN A 243 -25.13 -47.11 8.01
CA GLN A 243 -25.54 -47.28 6.60
C GLN A 243 -26.98 -47.78 6.43
N ARG A 244 -27.67 -48.17 7.52
CA ARG A 244 -29.04 -48.68 7.44
C ARG A 244 -30.06 -47.57 7.16
N ILE A 245 -29.73 -46.33 7.54
CA ILE A 245 -30.63 -45.18 7.43
C ILE A 245 -30.08 -44.17 6.41
N ILE A 246 -28.77 -43.94 6.41
CA ILE A 246 -28.13 -42.95 5.52
C ILE A 246 -26.87 -43.60 4.92
N SER A 247 -26.78 -43.64 3.60
CA SER A 247 -25.64 -44.24 2.91
C SER A 247 -24.43 -43.31 2.84
N THR A 248 -24.64 -42.01 2.67
CA THR A 248 -23.57 -41.01 2.46
C THR A 248 -23.63 -39.89 3.49
N CYS A 249 -22.47 -39.62 4.11
CA CYS A 249 -22.26 -38.54 5.04
C CYS A 249 -21.20 -37.60 4.48
N ILE A 250 -21.37 -36.30 4.73
CA ILE A 250 -20.40 -35.28 4.36
C ILE A 250 -20.00 -34.61 5.66
N GLU A 251 -18.71 -34.69 5.99
CA GLU A 251 -18.15 -33.98 7.14
C GLU A 251 -17.90 -32.51 6.81
N ASP A 252 -17.77 -31.70 7.86
CA ASP A 252 -17.42 -30.30 7.75
C ASP A 252 -16.11 -30.11 6.96
N TYR A 253 -16.01 -28.96 6.30
CA TYR A 253 -14.84 -28.64 5.49
C TYR A 253 -13.58 -28.56 6.35
N SER A 254 -12.54 -29.26 5.91
CA SER A 254 -11.18 -29.11 6.40
C SER A 254 -10.19 -29.26 5.24
N LEU A 255 -9.01 -28.67 5.38
CA LEU A 255 -7.94 -28.78 4.38
C LEU A 255 -7.53 -30.24 4.09
N PHE A 256 -7.77 -31.15 5.04
CA PHE A 256 -7.46 -32.57 4.92
C PHE A 256 -8.59 -33.37 4.26
N ASN A 257 -9.84 -32.96 4.44
CA ASN A 257 -11.03 -33.62 3.88
C ASN A 257 -11.57 -32.95 2.59
N GLU A 258 -10.76 -32.09 1.97
CA GLU A 258 -11.11 -31.43 0.71
C GLU A 258 -11.18 -32.44 -0.44
N GLU A 259 -12.24 -32.34 -1.23
CA GLU A 259 -12.42 -33.13 -2.44
C GLU A 259 -11.54 -32.58 -3.56
N LYS A 260 -10.77 -33.47 -4.19
CA LYS A 260 -9.75 -33.14 -5.20
C LYS A 260 -9.93 -33.88 -6.51
N ASP A 261 -10.92 -34.76 -6.60
CA ASP A 261 -11.19 -35.52 -7.82
C ASP A 261 -11.81 -34.63 -8.90
N SER A 262 -11.64 -35.01 -10.16
CA SER A 262 -12.26 -34.29 -11.28
C SER A 262 -13.59 -34.95 -11.63
N PHE A 263 -14.63 -34.13 -11.76
CA PHE A 263 -15.99 -34.58 -12.01
C PHE A 263 -16.44 -34.20 -13.42
N GLN A 264 -17.53 -34.82 -13.86
CA GLN A 264 -18.33 -34.33 -14.97
C GLN A 264 -19.38 -33.34 -14.47
N PRO A 265 -20.00 -32.55 -15.38
CA PRO A 265 -21.18 -31.78 -15.06
C PRO A 265 -22.23 -32.62 -14.32
N GLY A 266 -22.76 -32.06 -13.23
CA GLY A 266 -23.63 -32.80 -12.31
C GLY A 266 -22.90 -33.50 -11.15
N TRP A 267 -21.58 -33.30 -11.00
CA TRP A 267 -20.77 -33.87 -9.91
C TRP A 267 -20.72 -35.41 -9.92
N THR A 268 -20.71 -36.00 -11.11
CA THR A 268 -20.59 -37.44 -11.29
C THR A 268 -19.14 -37.83 -11.56
N LEU A 269 -18.70 -38.94 -10.97
CA LEU A 269 -17.40 -39.53 -11.26
C LEU A 269 -17.51 -40.31 -12.58
N ASN A 270 -16.55 -40.10 -13.48
CA ASN A 270 -16.45 -40.88 -14.70
C ASN A 270 -16.42 -42.38 -14.37
N GLN A 271 -17.24 -43.16 -15.08
CA GLN A 271 -17.41 -44.63 -15.04
C GLN A 271 -18.59 -45.17 -14.22
N THR A 272 -19.80 -44.97 -14.73
CA THR A 272 -20.63 -46.15 -15.04
C THR A 272 -21.13 -46.01 -16.46
N SER A 273 -20.78 -46.99 -17.29
CA SER A 273 -21.29 -47.24 -18.63
C SER A 273 -22.81 -47.32 -18.64
N ARG A 274 -23.48 -46.18 -18.62
CA ARG A 274 -24.84 -46.06 -19.12
C ARG A 274 -24.80 -44.97 -20.17
N GLU A 275 -25.30 -45.35 -21.33
CA GLU A 275 -25.62 -44.54 -22.48
C GLU A 275 -26.63 -43.47 -22.04
N GLU A 276 -26.20 -42.49 -21.26
CA GLU A 276 -26.97 -41.29 -20.96
C GLU A 276 -26.39 -40.20 -21.86
N GLU A 277 -27.30 -39.61 -22.63
CA GLU A 277 -27.10 -38.64 -23.70
C GLU A 277 -25.86 -37.77 -23.45
N GLU A 278 -24.84 -37.87 -24.31
CA GLU A 278 -23.70 -36.95 -24.32
C GLU A 278 -24.25 -35.55 -24.62
N GLU A 279 -24.70 -34.84 -23.58
CA GLU A 279 -24.92 -33.41 -23.66
C GLU A 279 -23.57 -32.77 -23.99
N ASP A 280 -23.48 -32.12 -25.15
CA ASP A 280 -22.27 -31.47 -25.64
C ASP A 280 -22.00 -30.20 -24.80
N TYR A 281 -21.46 -30.39 -23.60
CA TYR A 281 -21.09 -29.31 -22.72
C TYR A 281 -19.90 -28.54 -23.29
N SER A 282 -19.99 -27.21 -23.26
CA SER A 282 -18.86 -26.36 -23.66
C SER A 282 -17.59 -26.70 -22.86
N SER A 283 -16.44 -26.60 -23.51
CA SER A 283 -15.12 -26.82 -22.86
C SER A 283 -14.92 -26.00 -21.58
N SER A 284 -15.52 -24.80 -21.49
CA SER A 284 -15.50 -23.97 -20.28
C SER A 284 -16.30 -24.57 -19.13
N ILE A 285 -17.43 -25.21 -19.41
CA ILE A 285 -18.24 -25.88 -18.39
C ILE A 285 -17.50 -27.13 -17.90
N LEU A 286 -16.99 -27.96 -18.81
CA LEU A 286 -16.21 -29.15 -18.45
C LEU A 286 -15.02 -28.80 -17.55
N LYS A 287 -14.31 -27.71 -17.88
CA LYS A 287 -13.19 -27.21 -17.07
C LYS A 287 -13.62 -26.77 -15.67
N ALA A 288 -14.84 -26.28 -15.49
CA ALA A 288 -15.34 -25.84 -14.19
C ALA A 288 -15.56 -27.01 -13.21
N PHE A 289 -15.75 -28.24 -13.69
CA PHE A 289 -15.87 -29.45 -12.86
C PHE A 289 -14.53 -30.19 -12.65
N GLN A 290 -13.44 -29.66 -13.21
CA GLN A 290 -12.08 -30.16 -12.97
C GLN A 290 -11.46 -29.46 -11.78
N TYR A 291 -10.85 -30.23 -10.89
CA TYR A 291 -10.16 -29.67 -9.73
C TYR A 291 -8.90 -28.93 -10.17
N GLN A 292 -8.68 -27.72 -9.67
CA GLN A 292 -7.49 -26.92 -9.95
C GLN A 292 -6.75 -26.59 -8.66
N SER A 293 -5.42 -26.71 -8.70
CA SER A 293 -4.59 -26.35 -7.56
C SER A 293 -4.39 -24.83 -7.46
N SER A 294 -4.15 -24.32 -6.26
CA SER A 294 -3.82 -22.91 -5.98
C SER A 294 -2.64 -22.39 -6.80
N LYS A 295 -1.68 -23.26 -7.11
CA LYS A 295 -0.54 -22.92 -7.97
C LYS A 295 -0.94 -22.67 -9.43
N GLU A 296 -1.95 -23.38 -9.93
CA GLU A 296 -2.49 -23.17 -11.28
C GLU A 296 -3.39 -21.94 -11.35
N LEU A 297 -4.14 -21.70 -10.27
CA LEU A 297 -5.05 -20.56 -10.15
C LEU A 297 -4.38 -19.25 -9.73
N ASP A 298 -3.13 -19.30 -9.23
CA ASP A 298 -2.41 -18.18 -8.62
C ASP A 298 -3.21 -17.55 -7.46
N THR A 299 -3.84 -18.40 -6.65
CA THR A 299 -4.72 -18.03 -5.53
C THR A 299 -4.11 -18.36 -4.18
N TYR A 300 -4.51 -17.62 -3.16
CA TYR A 300 -4.09 -17.83 -1.78
C TYR A 300 -5.25 -18.34 -0.92
N ALA A 301 -4.90 -18.94 0.22
CA ALA A 301 -5.90 -19.33 1.22
C ALA A 301 -6.66 -18.10 1.73
N TYR A 302 -7.94 -18.29 2.02
CA TYR A 302 -8.85 -17.26 2.49
C TYR A 302 -9.40 -17.64 3.86
N VAL A 303 -9.33 -16.72 4.83
CA VAL A 303 -9.92 -16.91 6.15
C VAL A 303 -11.30 -16.27 6.14
N GLY A 304 -12.34 -17.10 6.23
CA GLY A 304 -13.73 -16.65 6.38
C GLY A 304 -14.21 -16.81 7.82
N ASP A 305 -15.49 -16.54 8.04
CA ASP A 305 -16.09 -16.54 9.39
C ASP A 305 -16.14 -17.94 10.02
N TYR A 306 -16.37 -18.98 9.22
CA TYR A 306 -16.50 -20.36 9.69
C TYR A 306 -15.20 -21.17 9.64
N GLY A 307 -14.21 -20.74 8.85
CA GLY A 307 -13.00 -21.53 8.65
C GLY A 307 -11.99 -20.91 7.70
N THR A 308 -10.86 -21.61 7.57
CA THR A 308 -9.81 -21.26 6.60
C THR A 308 -9.96 -22.14 5.38
N TYR A 309 -10.17 -21.50 4.23
CA TYR A 309 -10.40 -22.13 2.94
C TYR A 309 -9.11 -22.14 2.12
N SER A 310 -8.80 -23.26 1.48
CA SER A 310 -7.65 -23.37 0.58
C SER A 310 -7.79 -22.42 -0.62
N GLY A 311 -6.69 -22.21 -1.35
CA GLY A 311 -6.73 -21.51 -2.65
C GLY A 311 -7.21 -22.39 -3.80
N ASP A 312 -7.37 -23.70 -3.58
CA ASP A 312 -7.68 -24.68 -4.62
C ASP A 312 -9.18 -24.68 -4.98
N GLY A 313 -9.61 -25.60 -5.85
CA GLY A 313 -11.02 -25.92 -6.04
C GLY A 313 -11.49 -25.89 -7.49
N TYR A 314 -12.81 -25.82 -7.64
CA TYR A 314 -13.53 -25.84 -8.92
C TYR A 314 -13.88 -24.42 -9.32
N VAL A 315 -13.48 -23.98 -10.52
CA VAL A 315 -13.62 -22.59 -10.94
C VAL A 315 -14.46 -22.46 -12.20
N TYR A 316 -15.58 -21.76 -12.09
CA TYR A 316 -16.39 -21.33 -13.22
C TYR A 316 -16.03 -19.89 -13.61
N GLU A 317 -15.76 -19.68 -14.89
CA GLU A 317 -15.38 -18.38 -15.45
C GLU A 317 -16.57 -17.77 -16.22
N PHE A 318 -17.04 -16.59 -15.82
CA PHE A 318 -18.14 -15.86 -16.47
C PHE A 318 -17.70 -15.18 -17.78
N ARG A 319 -17.29 -15.99 -18.76
CA ARG A 319 -16.81 -15.54 -20.08
C ARG A 319 -17.95 -15.43 -21.09
N GLY A 320 -17.73 -14.60 -22.11
CA GLY A 320 -18.68 -14.43 -23.20
C GLY A 320 -19.71 -13.32 -22.97
N ARG A 321 -20.78 -13.38 -23.76
CA ARG A 321 -21.91 -12.44 -23.72
C ARG A 321 -22.86 -12.83 -22.59
N LEU A 322 -23.76 -11.93 -22.22
CA LEU A 322 -24.76 -12.20 -21.17
C LEU A 322 -25.63 -13.43 -21.49
N SER A 323 -25.93 -13.67 -22.78
CA SER A 323 -26.66 -14.85 -23.27
C SER A 323 -25.92 -16.17 -23.09
N ASP A 324 -24.59 -16.14 -23.02
CA ASP A 324 -23.75 -17.34 -22.93
C ASP A 324 -23.53 -17.74 -21.46
N ILE A 325 -23.83 -16.81 -20.55
CA ILE A 325 -23.63 -16.92 -19.11
C ILE A 325 -24.92 -17.33 -18.38
N LYS A 326 -26.08 -16.90 -18.90
CA LYS A 326 -27.41 -17.31 -18.42
C LYS A 326 -27.79 -18.64 -19.05
#